data_AF-A0A2E1Q2U7-F1
#
_entry.id   AF-A0A2E1Q2U7-F1
#
_cell.length_a   1.000
_cell.length_b   1.000
_cell.length_c   1.000
_cell.angle_alpha   90.00
_cell.angle_beta   90.00
_cell.angle_gamma   90.00
#
_symmetry.space_group_name_H-M   'P 1'
#
loop_
_entity.id
_entity.type
_entity.pdbx_description
1 polymer ?
#
loop_
_entity_poly.entity_id
_entity_poly.type
_entity_poly.pdbx_seq_one_letter_code
_entity_poly.pdbx_strand_id
1 'polypeptide(L)'
;MKKPAFMNFQVDHMTLLLQPRLYNVAYCLFRILFGVRPEDILYDKRKEWVKGEGEQSMTYALKIGEADDTPKEIQNTIIAVVQPSEPQNQSSHVREMLDGHEAAAHWQHIALRTPDLLAFHKHALERGVQFVTPILRDDEDDLIQVFSGEWYFPGSKPSGMFFEFLERSPSDAKKSELEKQTNQTWFRDRTFLGLYDEKEREYQSGEVTPFIAFELFEQIEKYIGSKKSFEITADDLNHVEQMMMEFARKKAESN
;
A
#
# COMPACT_ATOMS: atom_id res chain seq x y z
N MET A 1 -24.04 14.34 -2.00
CA MET A 1 -23.25 14.50 -3.25
C MET A 1 -23.21 13.17 -4.00
N LYS A 2 -23.14 13.19 -5.34
CA LYS A 2 -22.94 11.96 -6.12
C LYS A 2 -21.49 11.53 -5.99
N LYS A 3 -21.25 10.28 -5.60
CA LYS A 3 -19.90 9.71 -5.47
C LYS A 3 -19.16 9.77 -6.83
N PRO A 4 -17.98 10.40 -6.90
CA PRO A 4 -17.14 10.38 -8.09
C PRO A 4 -16.73 8.96 -8.49
N ALA A 5 -16.52 8.74 -9.80
CA ALA A 5 -16.18 7.42 -10.33
C ALA A 5 -14.86 6.87 -9.74
N PHE A 6 -13.86 7.74 -9.57
CA PHE A 6 -12.53 7.38 -9.03
C PHE A 6 -12.55 6.89 -7.58
N MET A 7 -13.66 7.07 -6.85
CA MET A 7 -13.83 6.55 -5.49
C MET A 7 -14.44 5.14 -5.46
N ASN A 8 -14.78 4.56 -6.61
CA ASN A 8 -15.32 3.21 -6.71
C ASN A 8 -14.18 2.19 -6.78
N PHE A 9 -13.47 2.07 -5.66
CA PHE A 9 -12.36 1.14 -5.52
C PHE A 9 -12.80 -0.31 -5.58
N GLN A 10 -11.90 -1.16 -6.08
CA GLN A 10 -11.96 -2.61 -5.98
C GLN A 10 -10.64 -3.10 -5.37
N VAL A 11 -10.69 -4.14 -4.54
CA VAL A 11 -9.45 -4.75 -4.04
C VAL A 11 -8.74 -5.43 -5.21
N ASP A 12 -7.47 -5.09 -5.42
CA ASP A 12 -6.61 -5.74 -6.42
C ASP A 12 -5.83 -6.89 -5.77
N HIS A 13 -5.13 -6.60 -4.68
CA HIS A 13 -4.40 -7.58 -3.89
C HIS A 13 -4.20 -7.12 -2.43
N MET A 14 -3.76 -8.03 -1.57
CA MET A 14 -3.43 -7.75 -0.17
C MET A 14 -2.07 -8.36 0.17
N THR A 15 -1.27 -7.66 0.97
CA THR A 15 0.08 -8.11 1.35
C THR A 15 0.13 -8.56 2.81
N LEU A 16 0.47 -9.82 3.02
CA LEU A 16 0.61 -10.47 4.32
C LEU A 16 2.09 -10.67 4.66
N LEU A 17 2.55 -10.05 5.75
CA LEU A 17 3.84 -10.28 6.36
C LEU A 17 3.76 -11.47 7.31
N LEU A 18 4.76 -12.35 7.27
CA LEU A 18 4.85 -13.51 8.17
C LEU A 18 6.23 -13.62 8.81
N GLN A 19 6.26 -14.03 10.08
CA GLN A 19 7.50 -14.45 10.72
C GLN A 19 8.10 -15.67 9.98
N PRO A 20 9.45 -15.79 9.87
CA PRO A 20 10.09 -16.87 9.11
C PRO A 20 9.62 -18.28 9.48
N ARG A 21 9.40 -18.53 10.77
CA ARG A 21 8.93 -19.83 11.27
C ARG A 21 7.52 -20.19 10.77
N LEU A 22 6.70 -19.20 10.45
CA LEU A 22 5.35 -19.38 9.95
C LEU A 22 5.29 -19.51 8.42
N TYR A 23 6.34 -19.11 7.69
CA TYR A 23 6.30 -19.00 6.23
C TYR A 23 6.05 -20.34 5.52
N ASN A 24 6.81 -21.37 5.86
CA ASN A 24 6.64 -22.71 5.29
C ASN A 24 5.29 -23.34 5.69
N VAL A 25 4.84 -23.08 6.93
CA VAL A 25 3.54 -23.54 7.40
C VAL A 25 2.42 -22.86 6.62
N ALA A 26 2.50 -21.55 6.43
CA ALA A 26 1.53 -20.78 5.66
C ALA A 26 1.48 -21.26 4.21
N TYR A 27 2.63 -21.49 3.56
CA TYR A 27 2.68 -22.04 2.20
C TYR A 27 1.90 -23.37 2.10
N CYS A 28 2.11 -24.30 3.05
CA CYS A 28 1.34 -25.54 3.11
C CYS A 28 -0.16 -25.30 3.36
N LEU A 29 -0.51 -24.40 4.29
CA LEU A 29 -1.91 -24.08 4.59
C LEU A 29 -2.63 -23.45 3.40
N PHE A 30 -1.97 -22.57 2.65
CA PHE A 30 -2.53 -21.99 1.42
C PHE A 30 -2.85 -23.05 0.38
N ARG A 31 -1.93 -23.98 0.18
CA ARG A 31 -2.14 -25.07 -0.78
C ARG A 31 -3.19 -26.08 -0.35
N ILE A 32 -3.29 -26.39 0.94
CA ILE A 32 -4.18 -27.44 1.46
C ILE A 32 -5.58 -26.90 1.76
N LEU A 33 -5.69 -25.78 2.46
CA LEU A 33 -6.97 -25.24 2.93
C LEU A 33 -7.64 -24.35 1.88
N PHE A 34 -6.85 -23.54 1.17
CA PHE A 34 -7.37 -22.62 0.15
C PHE A 34 -7.26 -23.18 -1.28
N GLY A 35 -6.80 -24.42 -1.41
CA GLY A 35 -6.74 -25.12 -2.70
C GLY A 35 -5.78 -24.50 -3.71
N VAL A 36 -4.82 -23.68 -3.26
CA VAL A 36 -3.86 -23.01 -4.16
C VAL A 36 -3.00 -24.05 -4.88
N ARG A 37 -3.09 -24.07 -6.20
CA ARG A 37 -2.30 -24.95 -7.07
C ARG A 37 -1.03 -24.23 -7.54
N PRO A 38 -0.03 -24.94 -8.09
CA PRO A 38 1.16 -24.30 -8.65
C PRO A 38 0.83 -23.22 -9.69
N GLU A 39 -0.21 -23.43 -10.51
CA GLU A 39 -0.70 -22.44 -11.48
C GLU A 39 -1.37 -21.20 -10.87
N ASP A 40 -1.72 -21.25 -9.58
CA ASP A 40 -2.32 -20.13 -8.85
C ASP A 40 -1.24 -19.24 -8.18
N ILE A 41 0.05 -19.60 -8.31
CA ILE A 41 1.18 -18.77 -7.91
C ILE A 41 1.46 -17.77 -9.03
N LEU A 42 1.14 -16.49 -8.80
CA LEU A 42 1.24 -15.43 -9.80
C LEU A 42 2.70 -15.02 -10.03
N TYR A 43 3.48 -14.94 -8.96
CA TYR A 43 4.92 -14.81 -9.03
C TYR A 43 5.55 -15.44 -7.79
N ASP A 44 6.79 -15.91 -7.95
CA ASP A 44 7.71 -16.13 -6.85
C ASP A 44 9.03 -15.41 -7.14
N LYS A 45 9.54 -14.67 -6.16
CA LYS A 45 10.84 -14.00 -6.22
C LYS A 45 11.73 -14.66 -5.20
N ARG A 46 12.81 -15.26 -5.69
CA ARG A 46 13.81 -15.94 -4.86
C ARG A 46 15.07 -15.12 -4.81
N LYS A 47 15.72 -15.09 -3.64
CA LYS A 47 16.95 -14.33 -3.45
C LYS A 47 18.00 -15.14 -2.72
N GLU A 48 19.17 -15.19 -3.35
CA GLU A 48 20.44 -15.57 -2.72
C GLU A 48 21.03 -14.32 -2.06
N TRP A 49 21.14 -14.33 -0.74
CA TRP A 49 21.65 -13.20 0.03
C TRP A 49 23.16 -13.21 0.17
N VAL A 50 23.74 -14.41 0.24
CA VAL A 50 25.18 -14.64 0.27
C VAL A 50 25.54 -15.48 -0.94
N LYS A 51 26.35 -14.91 -1.83
CA LYS A 51 26.76 -15.57 -3.07
C LYS A 51 27.43 -16.91 -2.77
N GLY A 52 26.88 -17.99 -3.32
CA GLY A 52 27.35 -19.37 -3.14
C GLY A 52 26.62 -20.15 -2.05
N GLU A 53 25.69 -19.53 -1.30
CA GLU A 53 24.88 -20.23 -0.28
C GLU A 53 23.50 -20.66 -0.78
N GLY A 54 23.15 -20.33 -2.03
CA GLY A 54 21.87 -20.67 -2.64
C GLY A 54 20.74 -19.72 -2.26
N GLU A 55 19.57 -19.94 -2.86
CA GLU A 55 18.36 -19.17 -2.57
C GLU A 55 17.88 -19.47 -1.15
N GLN A 56 17.90 -18.46 -0.28
CA GLN A 56 17.52 -18.60 1.13
C GLN A 56 16.14 -18.01 1.43
N SER A 57 15.54 -17.35 0.45
CA SER A 57 14.27 -16.67 0.62
C SER A 57 13.41 -16.71 -0.62
N MET A 58 12.11 -16.70 -0.39
CA MET A 58 11.07 -16.60 -1.40
C MET A 58 10.05 -15.56 -0.93
N THR A 59 9.59 -14.70 -1.82
CA THR A 59 8.36 -13.91 -1.68
C THR A 59 7.43 -14.35 -2.80
N TYR A 60 6.15 -14.59 -2.53
CA TYR A 60 5.24 -15.10 -3.55
C TYR A 60 3.87 -14.44 -3.47
N ALA A 61 3.18 -14.33 -4.60
CA ALA A 61 1.77 -13.96 -4.65
C ALA A 61 0.91 -15.13 -5.10
N LEU A 62 -0.19 -15.33 -4.38
CA LEU A 62 -1.13 -16.40 -4.63
C LEU A 62 -2.49 -15.82 -5.01
N LYS A 63 -3.11 -16.42 -6.01
CA LYS A 63 -4.53 -16.26 -6.29
C LYS A 63 -5.33 -17.22 -5.42
N ILE A 64 -6.36 -16.70 -4.74
CA ILE A 64 -7.28 -17.49 -3.93
C ILE A 64 -8.69 -17.34 -4.51
N GLY A 65 -9.30 -18.48 -4.80
CA GLY A 65 -10.58 -18.56 -5.49
C GLY A 65 -10.47 -18.30 -6.99
N GLU A 66 -11.47 -18.80 -7.71
CA GLU A 66 -11.68 -18.53 -9.13
C GLU A 66 -13.16 -18.12 -9.29
N ALA A 67 -13.43 -17.02 -9.98
CA ALA A 67 -14.81 -16.63 -10.26
C ALA A 67 -15.35 -17.44 -11.44
N ASP A 68 -16.46 -18.14 -11.24
CA ASP A 68 -17.18 -18.81 -12.32
C ASP A 68 -17.89 -17.75 -13.20
N ASP A 69 -17.50 -17.69 -14.47
CA ASP A 69 -18.16 -16.98 -15.59
C ASP A 69 -18.39 -15.45 -15.51
N THR A 70 -17.74 -14.75 -14.58
CA THR A 70 -17.72 -13.26 -14.50
C THR A 70 -16.36 -12.75 -15.01
N PRO A 71 -16.20 -11.52 -15.58
CA PRO A 71 -14.94 -11.12 -16.21
C PRO A 71 -13.72 -11.38 -15.31
N LYS A 72 -12.81 -12.24 -15.79
CA LYS A 72 -11.70 -12.86 -15.03
C LYS A 72 -10.76 -11.87 -14.33
N GLU A 73 -10.71 -10.63 -14.80
CA GLU A 73 -9.82 -9.57 -14.33
C GLU A 73 -10.36 -8.83 -13.09
N ILE A 74 -11.61 -9.10 -12.70
CA ILE A 74 -12.35 -8.26 -11.74
C ILE A 74 -12.64 -8.93 -10.38
N GLN A 75 -12.42 -10.24 -10.22
CA GLN A 75 -12.87 -10.96 -9.00
C GLN A 75 -11.86 -11.91 -8.34
N ASN A 76 -10.61 -11.96 -8.79
CA ASN A 76 -9.61 -12.78 -8.12
C ASN A 76 -9.20 -12.15 -6.79
N THR A 77 -9.24 -12.91 -5.69
CA THR A 77 -8.65 -12.46 -4.42
C THR A 77 -7.16 -12.81 -4.46
N ILE A 78 -6.30 -11.80 -4.54
CA ILE A 78 -4.85 -12.01 -4.59
C ILE A 78 -4.25 -11.71 -3.21
N ILE A 79 -3.44 -12.62 -2.70
CA ILE A 79 -2.68 -12.44 -1.46
C ILE A 79 -1.19 -12.59 -1.78
N ALA A 80 -0.45 -11.49 -1.66
CA ALA A 80 0.99 -11.48 -1.65
C ALA A 80 1.48 -11.86 -0.25
N VAL A 81 2.28 -12.91 -0.13
CA VAL A 81 2.84 -13.35 1.14
C VAL A 81 4.34 -13.05 1.16
N VAL A 82 4.70 -12.12 2.02
CA VAL A 82 6.06 -11.62 2.19
C VAL A 82 6.60 -12.14 3.52
N GLN A 83 7.83 -12.65 3.49
CA GLN A 83 8.61 -12.90 4.70
C GLN A 83 9.78 -11.93 4.77
N PRO A 84 10.30 -11.65 5.98
CA PRO A 84 11.64 -11.10 6.07
C PRO A 84 12.60 -12.16 5.51
N SER A 85 13.22 -11.79 4.40
CA SER A 85 14.00 -12.70 3.57
C SER A 85 15.49 -12.55 3.85
N GLU A 86 15.88 -11.43 4.45
CA GLU A 86 17.23 -11.09 4.85
C GLU A 86 17.82 -12.11 5.84
N PRO A 87 19.13 -12.34 5.83
CA PRO A 87 19.83 -13.07 6.89
C PRO A 87 19.50 -12.50 8.27
N GLN A 88 19.43 -13.35 9.31
CA GLN A 88 19.01 -12.95 10.66
C GLN A 88 19.84 -11.80 11.27
N ASN A 89 21.07 -11.63 10.82
CA ASN A 89 21.99 -10.59 11.26
C ASN A 89 21.90 -9.26 10.46
N GLN A 90 20.98 -9.12 9.50
CA GLN A 90 20.77 -7.90 8.72
C GLN A 90 19.49 -7.16 9.17
N SER A 91 19.39 -5.86 8.89
CA SER A 91 18.14 -5.11 9.09
C SER A 91 17.06 -5.64 8.15
N SER A 92 15.81 -5.55 8.56
CA SER A 92 14.65 -5.90 7.74
C SER A 92 13.45 -5.18 8.33
N HIS A 93 12.89 -4.20 7.63
CA HIS A 93 11.68 -3.52 8.09
C HIS A 93 10.54 -4.50 8.35
N VAL A 94 10.45 -5.61 7.60
CA VAL A 94 9.47 -6.67 7.83
C VAL A 94 9.66 -7.33 9.20
N ARG A 95 10.90 -7.66 9.61
CA ARG A 95 11.16 -8.12 10.99
C ARG A 95 10.85 -7.04 12.00
N GLU A 96 11.31 -5.83 11.76
CA GLU A 96 11.13 -4.71 12.68
C GLU A 96 9.65 -4.42 12.97
N MET A 97 8.80 -4.49 11.94
CA MET A 97 7.35 -4.42 12.09
C MET A 97 6.82 -5.60 12.90
N LEU A 98 7.10 -6.84 12.48
CA LEU A 98 6.54 -8.03 13.13
C LEU A 98 6.98 -8.17 14.60
N ASP A 99 8.29 -8.11 14.86
CA ASP A 99 8.85 -8.17 16.22
C ASP A 99 8.37 -6.95 17.03
N GLY A 100 8.33 -5.80 16.37
CA GLY A 100 7.94 -4.55 16.96
C GLY A 100 6.49 -4.45 17.41
N HIS A 101 5.61 -5.25 16.82
CA HIS A 101 4.21 -5.39 17.17
C HIS A 101 3.92 -6.68 17.94
N GLU A 102 4.95 -7.44 18.33
CA GLU A 102 4.82 -8.77 18.92
C GLU A 102 3.90 -9.70 18.10
N ALA A 103 3.97 -9.57 16.78
CA ALA A 103 3.06 -10.21 15.84
C ALA A 103 3.74 -11.35 15.06
N ALA A 104 3.04 -12.48 14.95
CA ALA A 104 3.48 -13.59 14.10
C ALA A 104 3.16 -13.36 12.60
N ALA A 105 2.16 -12.53 12.33
CA ALA A 105 1.68 -12.19 11.01
C ALA A 105 1.06 -10.79 11.03
N HIS A 106 1.14 -10.05 9.92
CA HIS A 106 0.62 -8.70 9.82
C HIS A 106 0.17 -8.36 8.39
N TRP A 107 -1.01 -7.75 8.22
CA TRP A 107 -1.44 -7.22 6.93
C TRP A 107 -0.78 -5.87 6.68
N GLN A 108 0.19 -5.81 5.78
CA GLN A 108 0.95 -4.60 5.49
C GLN A 108 0.15 -3.63 4.64
N HIS A 109 -0.40 -4.09 3.52
CA HIS A 109 -1.18 -3.21 2.68
C HIS A 109 -2.32 -3.89 1.95
N ILE A 110 -3.31 -3.07 1.62
CA ILE A 110 -4.40 -3.43 0.73
C ILE A 110 -4.25 -2.55 -0.51
N ALA A 111 -4.14 -3.19 -1.67
CA ALA A 111 -4.10 -2.51 -2.95
C ALA A 111 -5.52 -2.29 -3.47
N LEU A 112 -5.84 -1.04 -3.77
CA LEU A 112 -7.15 -0.58 -4.21
C LEU A 112 -7.07 -0.05 -5.63
N ARG A 113 -7.67 -0.80 -6.55
CA ARG A 113 -7.81 -0.40 -7.96
C ARG A 113 -8.89 0.66 -8.13
N THR A 114 -8.59 1.70 -8.88
CA THR A 114 -9.52 2.76 -9.28
C THR A 114 -9.55 2.94 -10.80
N PRO A 115 -10.69 3.34 -11.39
CA PRO A 115 -10.74 3.67 -12.82
C PRO A 115 -10.00 4.97 -13.17
N ASP A 116 -9.63 5.79 -12.18
CA ASP A 116 -8.88 7.03 -12.44
C ASP A 116 -7.97 7.41 -11.27
N LEU A 117 -6.73 6.90 -11.30
CA LEU A 117 -5.75 7.12 -10.24
C LEU A 117 -5.31 8.58 -10.16
N LEU A 118 -5.16 9.28 -11.29
CA LEU A 118 -4.73 10.68 -11.30
C LEU A 118 -5.76 11.56 -10.60
N ALA A 119 -7.05 11.37 -10.90
CA ALA A 119 -8.12 12.10 -10.26
C ALA A 119 -8.20 11.82 -8.76
N PHE A 120 -8.06 10.54 -8.36
CA PHE A 120 -8.06 10.19 -6.94
C PHE A 120 -6.84 10.75 -6.20
N HIS A 121 -5.63 10.61 -6.75
CA HIS A 121 -4.40 11.11 -6.15
C HIS A 121 -4.47 12.62 -5.92
N LYS A 122 -4.96 13.37 -6.92
CA LYS A 122 -5.22 14.81 -6.77
C LYS A 122 -6.24 15.09 -5.65
N HIS A 123 -7.37 14.39 -5.65
CA HIS A 123 -8.41 14.53 -4.63
C HIS A 123 -7.87 14.28 -3.20
N ALA A 124 -7.01 13.27 -3.04
CA ALA A 124 -6.40 12.90 -1.77
C ALA A 124 -5.38 13.94 -1.31
N LEU A 125 -4.50 14.41 -2.21
CA LEU A 125 -3.54 15.48 -1.92
C LEU A 125 -4.24 16.79 -1.50
N GLU A 126 -5.32 17.16 -2.20
CA GLU A 126 -6.16 18.31 -1.85
C GLU A 126 -6.78 18.19 -0.44
N ARG A 127 -6.83 17.00 0.15
CA ARG A 127 -7.31 16.72 1.51
C ARG A 127 -6.18 16.40 2.49
N GLY A 128 -4.93 16.60 2.10
CA GLY A 128 -3.78 16.45 3.00
C GLY A 128 -3.37 15.01 3.26
N VAL A 129 -3.83 14.05 2.45
CA VAL A 129 -3.27 12.69 2.44
C VAL A 129 -1.81 12.75 2.00
N GLN A 130 -0.95 11.99 2.67
CA GLN A 130 0.47 11.90 2.35
C GLN A 130 0.75 10.58 1.62
N PHE A 131 1.65 10.67 0.64
CA PHE A 131 2.13 9.52 -0.13
C PHE A 131 3.64 9.39 0.07
N VAL A 132 4.09 8.16 0.19
CA VAL A 132 5.50 7.79 0.39
C VAL A 132 6.26 7.83 -0.93
N THR A 133 5.57 7.55 -2.04
CA THR A 133 6.13 7.55 -3.38
C THR A 133 5.41 8.56 -4.27
N PRO A 134 6.04 9.06 -5.35
CA PRO A 134 5.28 9.62 -6.47
C PRO A 134 4.44 8.51 -7.13
N ILE A 135 3.59 8.88 -8.10
CA ILE A 135 2.93 7.88 -8.96
C ILE A 135 4.00 7.16 -9.78
N LEU A 136 4.11 5.87 -9.58
CA LEU A 136 5.01 4.96 -10.28
C LEU A 136 4.29 4.31 -11.46
N ARG A 137 5.04 3.94 -12.49
CA ARG A 137 4.56 3.17 -13.64
C ARG A 137 5.24 1.82 -13.65
N ASP A 138 4.45 0.77 -13.80
CA ASP A 138 4.93 -0.58 -14.08
C ASP A 138 4.64 -0.91 -15.55
N ASP A 139 5.70 -1.07 -16.35
CA ASP A 139 5.58 -1.46 -17.75
C ASP A 139 5.34 -2.97 -17.93
N GLU A 140 5.74 -3.81 -16.97
CA GLU A 140 5.56 -5.25 -17.04
C GLU A 140 4.09 -5.62 -16.79
N ASP A 141 3.49 -5.00 -15.79
CA ASP A 141 2.09 -5.24 -15.39
C ASP A 141 1.08 -4.24 -16.00
N ASP A 142 1.55 -3.35 -16.89
CA ASP A 142 0.76 -2.27 -17.53
C ASP A 142 -0.12 -1.51 -16.52
N LEU A 143 0.49 -0.99 -15.46
CA LEU A 143 -0.23 -0.28 -14.40
C LEU A 143 0.50 0.97 -13.93
N ILE A 144 -0.26 1.85 -13.26
CA ILE A 144 0.28 2.94 -12.46
C ILE A 144 -0.17 2.76 -11.02
N GLN A 145 0.69 3.14 -10.07
CA GLN A 145 0.48 2.90 -8.65
C GLN A 145 1.09 3.99 -7.77
N VAL A 146 0.58 4.14 -6.55
CA VAL A 146 1.13 5.03 -5.53
C VAL A 146 0.86 4.47 -4.14
N PHE A 147 1.78 4.70 -3.21
CA PHE A 147 1.70 4.18 -1.85
C PHE A 147 1.46 5.29 -0.83
N SER A 148 0.45 5.12 0.02
CA SER A 148 0.12 6.10 1.06
C SER A 148 1.11 6.04 2.23
N GLY A 149 1.09 7.08 3.07
CA GLY A 149 1.61 6.98 4.43
C GLY A 149 0.84 5.96 5.28
N GLU A 150 1.38 5.67 6.46
CA GLU A 150 0.88 4.64 7.37
C GLU A 150 -0.24 5.14 8.29
N TRP A 151 -1.11 4.23 8.69
CA TRP A 151 -2.21 4.50 9.61
C TRP A 151 -1.81 4.21 11.06
N TYR A 152 -1.47 5.24 11.82
CA TYR A 152 -1.13 5.11 13.24
C TYR A 152 -1.38 6.41 14.00
N PHE A 153 -1.38 6.34 15.33
CA PHE A 153 -1.68 7.49 16.18
C PHE A 153 -0.46 8.41 16.31
N PRO A 154 -0.69 9.72 16.49
CA PRO A 154 0.36 10.63 16.95
C PRO A 154 1.04 10.08 18.22
N GLY A 155 2.36 9.95 18.18
CA GLY A 155 3.17 9.46 19.31
C GLY A 155 3.13 7.94 19.55
N SER A 156 2.39 7.16 18.74
CA SER A 156 2.49 5.71 18.79
C SER A 156 3.62 5.18 17.91
N LYS A 157 3.97 3.90 18.10
CA LYS A 157 4.77 3.17 17.12
C LYS A 157 4.04 3.16 15.76
N PRO A 158 4.75 3.32 14.63
CA PRO A 158 4.20 3.11 13.28
C PRO A 158 3.55 1.73 13.19
N SER A 159 2.45 1.62 12.45
CA SER A 159 1.65 0.37 12.42
C SER A 159 2.13 -0.64 11.40
N GLY A 160 2.89 -0.22 10.39
CA GLY A 160 3.19 -1.03 9.22
C GLY A 160 2.05 -1.15 8.22
N MET A 161 0.88 -0.53 8.48
CA MET A 161 -0.29 -0.62 7.62
C MET A 161 -0.46 0.61 6.74
N PHE A 162 -0.50 0.43 5.42
CA PHE A 162 -0.77 1.48 4.43
C PHE A 162 -1.65 0.99 3.27
N PHE A 163 -2.03 1.90 2.37
CA PHE A 163 -2.74 1.58 1.15
C PHE A 163 -1.83 1.73 -0.07
N GLU A 164 -1.99 0.81 -1.02
CA GLU A 164 -1.56 0.99 -2.40
C GLU A 164 -2.78 1.39 -3.22
N PHE A 165 -2.67 2.41 -4.06
CA PHE A 165 -3.72 2.77 -5.01
C PHE A 165 -3.19 2.60 -6.42
N LEU A 166 -3.94 1.91 -7.27
CA LEU A 166 -3.48 1.60 -8.62
C LEU A 166 -4.57 1.73 -9.69
N GLU A 167 -4.13 1.87 -10.94
CA GLU A 167 -4.97 1.78 -12.13
C GLU A 167 -4.26 0.84 -13.12
N ARG A 168 -4.97 -0.22 -13.55
CA ARG A 168 -4.49 -1.15 -14.58
C ARG A 168 -4.90 -0.65 -15.96
N SER A 169 -4.04 -0.87 -16.95
CA SER A 169 -4.17 -0.42 -18.33
C SER A 169 -4.56 1.06 -18.45
N PRO A 170 -3.77 1.98 -17.85
CA PRO A 170 -4.03 3.40 -17.98
C PRO A 170 -3.93 3.83 -19.44
N SER A 171 -4.80 4.73 -19.87
CA SER A 171 -4.78 5.24 -21.25
C SER A 171 -3.43 5.87 -21.61
N ASP A 172 -3.03 5.82 -22.88
CA ASP A 172 -1.80 6.44 -23.37
C ASP A 172 -1.72 7.94 -23.04
N ALA A 173 -2.87 8.64 -23.05
CA ALA A 173 -2.95 10.03 -22.64
C ALA A 173 -2.52 10.24 -21.17
N LYS A 174 -2.94 9.37 -20.25
CA LYS A 174 -2.53 9.40 -18.83
C LYS A 174 -1.05 9.06 -18.68
N LYS A 175 -0.56 8.05 -19.41
CA LYS A 175 0.87 7.71 -19.44
C LYS A 175 1.72 8.92 -19.87
N SER A 176 1.31 9.61 -20.94
CA SER A 176 1.97 10.83 -21.40
C SER A 176 1.81 12.03 -20.48
N GLU A 177 0.72 12.13 -19.72
CA GLU A 177 0.54 13.17 -18.71
C GLU A 177 1.55 12.98 -17.56
N LEU A 178 1.69 11.75 -17.08
CA LEU A 178 2.67 11.38 -16.06
C LEU A 178 4.11 11.66 -16.54
N GLU A 179 4.43 11.32 -17.81
CA GLU A 179 5.68 11.66 -18.51
C GLU A 179 6.06 13.14 -18.43
N LYS A 180 5.07 14.04 -18.45
CA LYS A 180 5.30 15.48 -18.37
C LYS A 180 5.45 16.00 -16.94
N GLN A 181 4.81 15.36 -15.97
CA GLN A 181 4.77 15.85 -14.59
C GLN A 181 6.06 15.55 -13.81
N THR A 182 6.72 14.43 -14.07
CA THR A 182 7.83 13.97 -13.22
C THR A 182 9.19 14.54 -13.60
N ASN A 183 9.41 15.07 -14.81
CA ASN A 183 10.70 15.60 -15.33
C ASN A 183 11.94 14.71 -15.08
N GLN A 184 11.73 13.49 -14.58
CA GLN A 184 12.72 12.50 -14.22
C GLN A 184 12.61 11.39 -15.25
N THR A 185 13.72 11.10 -15.90
CA THR A 185 13.91 9.90 -16.72
C THR A 185 13.45 8.69 -15.91
N TRP A 186 12.31 8.12 -16.30
CA TRP A 186 11.62 6.99 -15.70
C TRP A 186 12.59 5.95 -15.13
N PHE A 187 12.62 5.80 -13.81
CA PHE A 187 13.35 4.72 -13.14
C PHE A 187 12.60 3.40 -13.41
N ARG A 188 13.02 2.74 -14.49
CA ARG A 188 12.47 1.49 -15.05
C ARG A 188 12.41 0.28 -14.09
N ASP A 189 13.09 0.30 -12.95
CA ASP A 189 13.38 -0.92 -12.17
C ASP A 189 12.75 -0.97 -10.76
N ARG A 190 11.82 -0.07 -10.42
CA ARG A 190 11.49 0.21 -9.01
C ARG A 190 10.01 0.14 -8.64
N THR A 191 9.27 -0.89 -9.07
CA THR A 191 7.91 -1.09 -8.54
C THR A 191 7.95 -1.84 -7.21
N PHE A 192 8.24 -3.13 -7.20
CA PHE A 192 8.34 -3.89 -5.94
C PHE A 192 9.62 -3.59 -5.13
N LEU A 193 10.79 -3.62 -5.78
CA LEU A 193 12.07 -3.36 -5.09
C LEU A 193 12.25 -1.88 -4.72
N GLY A 194 11.63 -0.98 -5.48
CA GLY A 194 11.64 0.45 -5.19
C GLY A 194 10.90 0.79 -3.92
N LEU A 195 9.67 0.29 -3.77
CA LEU A 195 8.91 0.41 -2.54
C LEU A 195 9.66 -0.22 -1.36
N TYR A 196 10.22 -1.42 -1.55
CA TYR A 196 10.97 -2.10 -0.50
C TYR A 196 12.11 -1.24 0.04
N ASP A 197 12.93 -0.67 -0.86
CA ASP A 197 14.02 0.24 -0.51
C ASP A 197 13.50 1.52 0.17
N GLU A 198 12.39 2.09 -0.33
CA GLU A 198 11.80 3.32 0.22
C GLU A 198 11.29 3.10 1.64
N LYS A 199 10.59 1.99 1.89
CA LYS A 199 10.12 1.60 3.21
C LYS A 199 11.26 1.26 4.15
N GLU A 200 12.26 0.53 3.69
CA GLU A 200 13.47 0.27 4.48
C GLU A 200 14.14 1.59 4.91
N ARG A 201 14.20 2.60 4.02
CA ARG A 201 14.72 3.93 4.36
C ARG A 201 13.87 4.68 5.40
N GLU A 202 12.55 4.67 5.28
CA GLU A 202 11.64 5.30 6.26
C GLU A 202 11.79 4.70 7.66
N TYR A 203 11.86 3.37 7.75
CA TYR A 203 12.03 2.69 9.03
C TYR A 203 13.42 2.92 9.62
N GLN A 204 14.47 2.88 8.79
CA GLN A 204 15.85 3.15 9.23
C GLN A 204 16.06 4.61 9.67
N SER A 205 15.36 5.58 9.07
CA SER A 205 15.45 6.99 9.49
C SER A 205 14.70 7.25 10.80
N GLY A 206 13.73 6.39 11.15
CA GLY A 206 12.79 6.64 12.24
C GLY A 206 11.70 7.67 11.91
N GLU A 207 11.66 8.16 10.67
CA GLU A 207 10.69 9.14 10.17
C GLU A 207 9.71 8.45 9.21
N VAL A 208 8.80 7.67 9.77
CA VAL A 208 7.73 7.04 8.98
C VAL A 208 6.68 8.10 8.61
N THR A 209 6.28 8.13 7.35
CA THR A 209 5.25 9.05 6.87
C THR A 209 3.86 8.59 7.33
N PRO A 210 3.08 9.40 8.06
CA PRO A 210 1.70 9.05 8.41
C PRO A 210 0.74 9.31 7.24
N PHE A 211 -0.41 8.63 7.24
CA PHE A 211 -1.42 8.75 6.18
C PHE A 211 -1.95 10.19 6.04
N ILE A 212 -2.11 10.87 7.17
CA ILE A 212 -2.33 12.30 7.28
C ILE A 212 -1.37 12.86 8.32
N ALA A 213 -1.00 14.13 8.19
CA ALA A 213 -0.13 14.78 9.17
C ALA A 213 -0.77 14.76 10.57
N PHE A 214 0.03 14.59 11.62
CA PHE A 214 -0.48 14.50 12.99
C PHE A 214 -1.22 15.76 13.43
N GLU A 215 -0.80 16.94 12.96
CA GLU A 215 -1.49 18.19 13.26
C GLU A 215 -2.91 18.22 12.65
N LEU A 216 -3.10 17.59 11.48
CA LEU A 216 -4.42 17.43 10.87
C LEU A 216 -5.24 16.38 11.62
N PHE A 217 -4.61 15.27 12.02
CA PHE A 217 -5.26 14.25 12.86
C PHE A 217 -5.83 14.88 14.14
N GLU A 218 -5.01 15.62 14.89
CA GLU A 218 -5.41 16.26 16.14
C GLU A 218 -6.51 17.30 15.96
N GLN A 219 -6.51 18.05 14.85
CA GLN A 219 -7.58 19.00 14.53
C GLN A 219 -8.91 18.29 14.28
N ILE A 220 -8.91 17.20 13.52
CA ILE A 220 -10.10 16.39 13.26
C ILE A 220 -10.59 15.77 14.57
N GLU A 221 -9.71 15.10 15.31
CA GLU A 221 -10.04 14.46 16.60
C GLU A 221 -10.60 15.47 17.60
N LYS A 222 -10.03 16.68 17.69
CA LYS A 222 -10.57 17.74 18.55
C LYS A 222 -12.01 18.15 18.18
N TYR A 223 -12.34 18.12 16.89
CA TYR A 223 -13.67 18.51 16.40
C TYR A 223 -14.72 17.41 16.61
N ILE A 224 -14.40 16.16 16.25
CA ILE A 224 -15.37 15.03 16.30
C ILE A 224 -15.18 14.06 17.48
N GLY A 225 -14.12 14.17 18.27
CA GLY A 225 -13.72 13.15 19.26
C GLY A 225 -14.68 12.94 20.42
N SER A 226 -15.59 13.89 20.66
CA SER A 226 -16.69 13.73 21.64
C SER A 226 -17.91 13.00 21.07
N LYS A 227 -17.95 12.78 19.75
CA LYS A 227 -19.04 12.11 19.03
C LYS A 227 -18.71 10.65 18.82
N LYS A 228 -19.71 9.79 18.89
CA LYS A 228 -19.61 8.41 18.38
C LYS A 228 -19.65 8.44 16.85
N SER A 229 -19.06 7.45 16.19
CA SER A 229 -18.99 7.44 14.71
C SER A 229 -20.35 7.52 14.02
N PHE A 230 -21.41 6.96 14.62
CA PHE A 230 -22.78 7.02 14.08
C PHE A 230 -23.52 8.34 14.40
N GLU A 231 -22.92 9.22 15.19
CA GLU A 231 -23.43 10.58 15.50
C GLU A 231 -22.81 11.64 14.57
N ILE A 232 -21.82 11.27 13.76
CA ILE A 232 -21.19 12.14 12.77
C ILE A 232 -22.18 12.39 11.64
N THR A 233 -22.57 13.65 11.47
CA THR A 233 -23.56 14.10 10.50
C THR A 233 -22.94 14.49 9.15
N ALA A 234 -23.77 14.74 8.14
CA ALA A 234 -23.29 15.29 6.87
C ALA A 234 -22.61 16.66 7.03
N ASP A 235 -23.09 17.49 7.96
CA ASP A 235 -22.50 18.81 8.22
C ASP A 235 -21.12 18.68 8.88
N ASP A 236 -20.95 17.69 9.77
CA ASP A 236 -19.64 17.38 10.36
C ASP A 236 -18.64 16.95 9.29
N LEU A 237 -19.05 16.06 8.39
CA LEU A 237 -18.21 15.59 7.28
C LEU A 237 -17.81 16.74 6.34
N ASN A 238 -18.76 17.62 6.00
CA ASN A 238 -18.46 18.81 5.20
C ASN A 238 -17.47 19.73 5.92
N HIS A 239 -17.62 19.93 7.23
CA HIS A 239 -16.69 20.76 8.00
C HIS A 239 -15.29 20.15 8.07
N VAL A 240 -15.19 18.86 8.33
CA VAL A 240 -13.91 18.13 8.31
C VAL A 240 -13.25 18.19 6.94
N GLU A 241 -13.99 18.02 5.86
CA GLU A 241 -13.45 18.14 4.50
C GLU A 241 -12.89 19.54 4.23
N GLN A 242 -13.58 20.61 4.65
CA GLN A 242 -13.05 21.97 4.53
C GLN A 242 -11.77 22.16 5.36
N MET A 243 -11.74 21.64 6.59
CA MET A 243 -10.54 21.67 7.45
C MET A 243 -9.35 20.97 6.78
N MET A 244 -9.57 19.79 6.19
CA MET A 244 -8.56 19.04 5.43
C MET A 244 -8.03 19.85 4.23
N MET A 245 -8.93 20.47 3.45
CA MET A 245 -8.57 21.28 2.29
C MET A 245 -7.80 22.55 2.67
N GLU A 246 -8.24 23.23 3.74
CA GLU A 246 -7.54 24.40 4.27
C GLU A 246 -6.14 24.06 4.78
N PHE A 247 -6.01 22.92 5.48
CA PHE A 247 -4.72 22.42 5.96
C PHE A 247 -3.77 22.14 4.79
N ALA A 248 -4.23 21.39 3.78
CA ALA A 248 -3.42 21.05 2.61
C ALA A 248 -2.96 22.30 1.85
N ARG A 249 -3.85 23.29 1.67
CA ARG A 249 -3.52 24.56 1.01
C ARG A 249 -2.45 25.34 1.76
N LYS A 250 -2.58 25.50 3.09
CA LYS A 250 -1.58 26.20 3.91
C LYS A 250 -0.21 25.52 3.85
N LYS A 251 -0.19 24.19 3.87
CA LYS A 251 1.05 23.41 3.76
C LYS A 251 1.72 23.59 2.41
N ALA A 252 0.95 23.63 1.32
CA ALA A 252 1.46 23.89 -0.03
C ALA A 252 2.00 25.32 -0.20
N GLU A 253 1.42 26.32 0.47
CA GLU A 253 1.90 27.72 0.47
C GLU A 253 3.17 27.93 1.32
N SER A 254 3.49 26.99 2.22
CA SER A 254 4.64 27.07 3.14
C SER A 254 5.91 26.38 2.62
N ASN A 255 5.80 25.66 1.50
CA ASN A 255 6.89 24.94 0.83
C ASN A 255 7.32 25.67 -0.45
#